data_AF-A0A350WMW6-F1
#
_entry.id   AF-A0A350WMW6-F1
#
_cell.length_a   1.000
_cell.length_b   1.000
_cell.length_c   1.000
_cell.angle_alpha   90.00
_cell.angle_beta   90.00
_cell.angle_gamma   90.00
#
_symmetry.space_group_name_H-M   'P 1'
#
loop_
_entity.id
_entity.type
_entity.pdbx_description
1 polymer ?
#
loop_
_entity_poly.entity_id
_entity_poly.type
_entity_poly.pdbx_seq_one_letter_code
_entity_poly.pdbx_strand_id
1 'polypeptide(L)'
;MAYNHKVILLLYNKILALYPQAFREQLGESMEQTFKDLYNEKLRTKKELFHFILSTFLETTIGIVSEHLLLIFKGAIMQGMLGSLGSSASISFLFIAPLIVLEIVNRRQFNEAFPFMLFTVLWLNLFAISLILLPIMQARRTASTTSPQTNTLLTKPSSTLFASIALFLFPLIFILLDSMGWISLNRFFNGPNPEQPYLFGQILSLALISIPIGAGIIAGRPIIHTLRAGGSLFAHPAHLVIVFVILFLFTMSVAGLIADQWSCFMGVQFCD
;
A
#
# COMPACT_ATOMS: atom_id res chain seq x y z
N MET A 1 -2.31 2.98 33.62
CA MET A 1 -0.99 2.31 33.67
C MET A 1 0.09 3.37 33.54
N ALA A 2 0.97 3.52 34.53
CA ALA A 2 2.15 4.36 34.39
C ALA A 2 3.17 3.62 33.52
N TYR A 3 3.28 3.97 32.24
CA TYR A 3 4.35 3.44 31.39
C TYR A 3 5.70 3.84 32.00
N ASN A 4 6.59 2.86 32.17
CA ASN A 4 7.90 3.09 32.77
C ASN A 4 8.71 3.99 31.83
N HIS A 5 8.92 5.25 32.23
CA HIS A 5 9.66 6.27 31.48
C HIS A 5 10.97 5.76 30.87
N LYS A 6 11.68 4.90 31.60
CA LYS A 6 12.93 4.27 31.13
C LYS A 6 12.72 3.39 29.89
N VAL A 7 11.59 2.69 29.81
CA VAL A 7 11.27 1.81 28.68
C VAL A 7 11.00 2.61 27.42
N ILE A 8 10.30 3.74 27.52
CA ILE A 8 9.98 4.60 26.36
C ILE A 8 11.25 5.24 25.79
N LEU A 9 12.13 5.76 26.65
CA LEU A 9 13.43 6.31 26.22
C LEU A 9 14.32 5.23 25.59
N LEU A 10 14.36 4.02 26.16
CA LEU A 10 15.10 2.89 25.58
C LEU A 10 14.57 2.49 24.19
N LEU A 11 13.25 2.47 24.01
CA LEU A 11 12.63 2.19 22.72
C LEU A 11 12.96 3.27 21.69
N TYR A 12 12.89 4.53 22.07
CA TYR A 12 13.21 5.65 21.18
C TYR A 12 14.69 5.64 20.77
N ASN A 13 15.61 5.39 21.70
CA ASN A 13 17.03 5.28 21.39
C ASN A 13 17.32 4.09 20.44
N LYS A 14 16.64 2.94 20.65
CA LYS A 14 16.73 1.82 19.70
C LYS A 14 16.25 2.18 18.30
N ILE A 15 15.24 3.03 18.17
CA ILE A 15 14.76 3.50 16.87
C ILE A 15 15.79 4.45 16.23
N LEU A 16 16.36 5.39 17.00
CA LEU A 16 17.41 6.28 16.50
C LEU A 16 18.64 5.50 16.03
N ALA A 17 18.96 4.37 16.65
CA ALA A 17 20.07 3.51 16.23
C ALA A 17 19.88 2.92 14.82
N LEU A 18 18.66 2.91 14.28
CA LEU A 18 18.35 2.42 12.93
C LEU A 18 18.60 3.46 11.82
N TYR A 19 18.84 4.74 12.17
CA TYR A 19 19.23 5.74 11.17
C TYR A 19 20.57 5.37 10.50
N PRO A 20 20.75 5.73 9.22
CA PRO A 20 22.06 5.66 8.59
C PRO A 20 23.11 6.41 9.41
N GLN A 21 24.32 5.85 9.50
CA GLN A 21 25.36 6.33 10.39
C GLN A 21 25.63 7.83 10.26
N ALA A 22 25.74 8.33 9.02
CA ALA A 22 26.00 9.75 8.75
C ALA A 22 24.91 10.69 9.29
N PHE A 23 23.63 10.27 9.25
CA PHE A 23 22.51 11.06 9.75
C PHE A 23 22.40 11.00 11.28
N ARG A 24 22.68 9.82 11.84
CA ARG A 24 22.70 9.60 13.30
C ARG A 24 23.78 10.43 13.97
N GLU A 25 24.97 10.53 13.39
CA GLU A 25 26.08 11.33 13.91
C GLU A 25 25.78 12.84 13.89
N GLN A 26 24.98 13.31 12.94
CA GLN A 26 24.63 14.74 12.83
C GLN A 26 23.42 15.13 13.68
N LEU A 27 22.41 14.27 13.78
CA LEU A 27 21.10 14.66 14.32
C LEU A 27 20.64 13.77 15.48
N GLY A 28 21.30 12.64 15.76
CA GLY A 28 20.87 11.69 16.78
C GLY A 28 20.81 12.29 18.18
N GLU A 29 21.86 13.02 18.59
CA GLU A 29 21.94 13.65 19.91
C GLU A 29 20.88 14.76 20.06
N SER A 30 20.71 15.59 19.03
CA SER A 30 19.69 16.65 19.00
C SER A 30 18.26 16.09 19.05
N MET A 31 18.00 14.98 18.36
CA MET A 31 16.68 14.33 18.35
C MET A 31 16.38 13.67 19.69
N GLU A 32 17.35 12.99 20.31
CA GLU A 32 17.19 12.39 21.63
C GLU A 32 16.88 13.45 22.70
N GLN A 33 17.61 14.56 22.68
CA GLN A 33 17.36 15.67 23.61
C GLN A 33 15.99 16.29 23.39
N THR A 34 15.62 16.58 22.14
CA THR A 34 14.29 17.14 21.80
C THR A 34 13.16 16.23 22.26
N PHE A 35 13.30 14.91 22.04
CA PHE A 35 12.30 13.94 22.50
C PHE A 35 12.18 13.92 24.02
N LYS A 36 13.31 13.95 24.74
CA LYS A 36 13.33 13.96 26.21
C LYS A 36 12.66 15.20 26.78
N ASP A 37 12.91 16.36 26.18
CA ASP A 37 12.33 17.64 26.61
C ASP A 37 10.81 17.66 26.38
N LEU A 38 10.36 17.32 25.17
CA LEU A 38 8.93 17.23 24.83
C LEU A 38 8.21 16.18 25.68
N TYR A 39 8.83 15.04 25.92
CA TYR A 39 8.27 13.99 26.77
C TYR A 39 8.07 14.48 28.20
N ASN A 40 9.04 15.18 28.79
CA ASN A 40 8.95 15.71 30.16
C ASN A 40 7.87 16.80 30.27
N GLU A 41 7.72 17.63 29.24
CA GLU A 41 6.65 18.64 29.17
C GLU A 41 5.26 18.00 29.11
N LYS A 42 5.08 16.99 28.25
CA LYS A 42 3.81 16.25 28.13
C LYS A 42 3.50 15.40 29.35
N LEU A 43 4.51 14.90 30.05
CA LEU A 43 4.35 14.18 31.32
C LEU A 43 3.76 15.07 32.42
N ARG A 44 4.16 16.35 32.46
CA ARG A 44 3.62 17.34 33.42
C ARG A 44 2.16 17.70 33.14
N THR A 45 1.78 17.76 31.87
CA THR A 45 0.42 18.12 31.44
C THR A 45 -0.57 16.95 31.46
N LYS A 46 -0.09 15.70 31.62
CA LYS A 46 -0.86 14.43 31.77
C LYS A 46 -1.89 14.10 30.68
N LYS A 47 -2.15 14.99 29.73
CA LYS A 47 -3.08 14.78 28.61
C LYS A 47 -2.29 14.33 27.38
N GLU A 48 -2.79 13.27 26.73
CA GLU A 48 -2.38 12.85 25.38
C GLU A 48 -0.94 12.33 25.20
N LEU A 49 -0.29 11.88 26.28
CA LEU A 49 1.06 11.29 26.24
C LEU A 49 1.17 10.14 25.23
N PHE A 50 0.15 9.27 25.17
CA PHE A 50 0.14 8.12 24.28
C PHE A 50 0.07 8.53 22.80
N HIS A 51 -0.80 9.48 22.45
CA HIS A 51 -0.93 10.00 21.09
C HIS A 51 0.36 10.68 20.62
N PHE A 52 0.98 11.48 21.50
CA PHE A 52 2.28 12.09 21.23
C PHE A 52 3.37 11.03 20.96
N ILE A 53 3.53 10.04 21.85
CA ILE A 53 4.56 9.00 21.68
C ILE A 53 4.34 8.25 20.36
N LEU A 54 3.11 7.83 20.07
CA LEU A 54 2.80 7.10 18.84
C LEU A 54 3.12 7.94 17.59
N SER A 55 2.70 9.21 17.59
CA SER A 55 2.94 10.14 16.47
C SER A 55 4.43 10.38 16.24
N THR A 56 5.20 10.66 17.30
CA THR A 56 6.64 10.91 17.17
C THR A 56 7.39 9.66 16.71
N PHE A 57 7.00 8.47 17.20
CA PHE A 57 7.57 7.21 16.74
C PHE A 57 7.27 6.98 15.25
N LEU A 58 6.05 7.28 14.81
CA LEU A 58 5.64 7.14 13.41
C LEU A 58 6.42 8.10 12.49
N GLU A 59 6.51 9.38 12.85
CA GLU A 59 7.29 10.38 12.12
C GLU A 59 8.77 10.00 12.03
N THR A 60 9.36 9.56 13.14
CA THR A 60 10.77 9.15 13.18
C THR A 60 11.01 7.93 12.30
N THR A 61 10.11 6.95 12.33
CA THR A 61 10.21 5.74 11.49
C THR A 61 10.11 6.09 10.00
N ILE A 62 9.20 7.00 9.62
CA ILE A 62 9.07 7.49 8.25
C ILE A 62 10.37 8.19 7.80
N GLY A 63 10.95 9.03 8.67
CA GLY A 63 12.23 9.69 8.41
C GLY A 63 13.37 8.71 8.15
N ILE A 64 13.51 7.67 8.98
CA ILE A 64 14.53 6.62 8.81
C ILE A 64 14.41 5.93 7.45
N VAL A 65 13.18 5.52 7.10
CA VAL A 65 12.93 4.83 5.83
C VAL A 65 13.24 5.73 4.65
N SER A 66 12.84 7.00 4.70
CA SER A 66 13.11 7.98 3.66
C SER A 66 14.61 8.18 3.41
N GLU A 67 15.42 8.30 4.47
CA GLU A 67 16.87 8.50 4.36
C GLU A 67 17.62 7.26 3.84
N HIS A 68 17.24 6.05 4.30
CA HIS A 68 17.80 4.80 3.75
C HIS A 68 17.45 4.65 2.27
N LEU A 69 16.21 4.97 1.89
CA LEU A 69 15.81 4.97 0.48
C LEU A 69 16.65 5.96 -0.32
N LEU A 70 16.85 7.20 0.17
CA LEU A 70 17.67 8.20 -0.49
C LEU A 70 19.11 7.73 -0.75
N LEU A 71 19.74 7.07 0.23
CA LEU A 71 21.09 6.53 0.09
C LEU A 71 21.16 5.39 -0.93
N ILE A 72 20.18 4.49 -0.93
CA ILE A 72 20.06 3.40 -1.91
C ILE A 72 19.80 3.96 -3.32
N PHE A 73 19.00 5.03 -3.43
CA PHE A 73 18.71 5.70 -4.69
C PHE A 73 19.88 6.55 -5.23
N LYS A 74 20.90 6.86 -4.44
CA LYS A 74 22.06 7.64 -4.89
C LYS A 74 23.16 6.79 -5.57
N GLY A 75 23.14 5.45 -5.41
CA GLY A 75 24.29 4.60 -5.73
C GLY A 75 24.20 3.64 -6.94
N ALA A 76 23.06 3.43 -7.60
CA ALA A 76 22.92 2.32 -8.54
C ALA A 76 22.18 2.68 -9.83
N ILE A 77 22.85 3.31 -10.79
CA ILE A 77 22.34 3.76 -12.11
C ILE A 77 21.78 2.62 -13.04
N MET A 78 21.58 1.39 -12.53
CA MET A 78 20.68 0.37 -13.11
C MET A 78 19.25 0.43 -12.50
N GLN A 79 18.81 1.65 -12.13
CA GLN A 79 17.85 1.99 -11.07
C GLN A 79 16.36 2.09 -11.47
N GLY A 80 16.04 2.10 -12.76
CA GLY A 80 14.71 2.55 -13.21
C GLY A 80 13.54 1.61 -12.90
N MET A 81 13.77 0.30 -12.92
CA MET A 81 12.70 -0.71 -12.82
C MET A 81 12.69 -1.45 -11.47
N LEU A 82 13.87 -1.69 -10.88
CA LEU A 82 13.98 -2.25 -9.54
C LEU A 82 13.67 -1.20 -8.46
N GLY A 83 13.98 0.07 -8.75
CA GLY A 83 13.63 1.19 -7.89
C GLY A 83 12.12 1.36 -7.74
N SER A 84 11.35 1.18 -8.83
CA SER A 84 9.89 1.31 -8.78
C SER A 84 9.22 0.12 -8.09
N LEU A 85 9.71 -1.11 -8.30
CA LEU A 85 9.18 -2.29 -7.63
C LEU A 85 9.47 -2.26 -6.13
N GLY A 86 10.73 -2.01 -5.75
CA GLY A 86 11.16 -1.93 -4.36
C GLY A 86 10.50 -0.78 -3.60
N SER A 87 10.38 0.41 -4.22
CA SER A 87 9.68 1.53 -3.60
C SER A 87 8.19 1.24 -3.44
N SER A 88 7.52 0.66 -4.45
CA SER A 88 6.11 0.31 -4.34
C SER A 88 5.88 -0.70 -3.22
N ALA A 89 6.69 -1.76 -3.15
CA ALA A 89 6.60 -2.77 -2.10
C ALA A 89 6.78 -2.17 -0.70
N SER A 90 7.77 -1.28 -0.56
CA SER A 90 8.08 -0.59 0.71
C SER A 90 6.98 0.38 1.12
N ILE A 91 6.45 1.17 0.18
CA ILE A 91 5.34 2.10 0.44
C ILE A 91 4.11 1.31 0.91
N SER A 92 3.75 0.24 0.19
CA SER A 92 2.60 -0.60 0.56
C SER A 92 2.77 -1.27 1.91
N PHE A 93 3.97 -1.73 2.23
CA PHE A 93 4.28 -2.26 3.56
C PHE A 93 4.13 -1.20 4.65
N LEU A 94 4.63 0.01 4.42
CA LEU A 94 4.55 1.12 5.36
C LEU A 94 3.10 1.49 5.68
N PHE A 95 2.20 1.46 4.69
CA PHE A 95 0.77 1.69 4.91
C PHE A 95 0.09 0.63 5.78
N ILE A 96 0.60 -0.60 5.78
CA ILE A 96 -0.01 -1.73 6.50
C ILE A 96 0.62 -1.94 7.87
N ALA A 97 1.86 -1.47 8.07
CA ALA A 97 2.59 -1.60 9.31
C ALA A 97 1.79 -1.14 10.55
N PRO A 98 1.04 -0.01 10.54
CA PRO A 98 0.21 0.38 11.68
C PRO A 98 -0.85 -0.66 12.04
N LEU A 99 -1.49 -1.29 11.04
CA LEU A 99 -2.50 -2.33 11.25
C LEU A 99 -1.87 -3.62 11.79
N ILE A 100 -0.68 -3.99 11.30
CA ILE A 100 0.08 -5.13 11.83
C ILE A 100 0.42 -4.89 13.31
N VAL A 101 0.91 -3.69 13.65
CA VAL A 101 1.26 -3.34 15.04
C VAL A 101 0.03 -3.38 15.93
N LEU A 102 -1.10 -2.82 15.48
CA LEU A 102 -2.36 -2.82 16.22
C LEU A 102 -2.85 -4.26 16.49
N GLU A 103 -2.81 -5.11 15.48
CA GLU A 103 -3.16 -6.53 15.61
C GLU A 103 -2.24 -7.27 16.60
N ILE A 104 -0.93 -7.05 16.50
CA ILE A 104 0.06 -7.65 17.42
C ILE A 104 -0.21 -7.21 18.87
N VAL A 105 -0.55 -5.94 19.07
CA VAL A 105 -0.84 -5.39 20.41
C VAL A 105 -2.11 -6.01 20.98
N ASN A 106 -3.19 -6.08 20.20
CA ASN A 106 -4.46 -6.64 20.66
C ASN A 106 -4.37 -8.15 20.90
N ARG A 107 -3.71 -8.91 20.02
CA ARG A 107 -3.63 -10.38 20.15
C ARG A 107 -2.88 -10.86 21.37
N ARG A 108 -1.93 -10.08 21.90
CA ARG A 108 -1.27 -10.40 23.17
C ARG A 108 -2.25 -10.61 24.32
N GLN A 109 -3.48 -10.09 24.19
CA GLN A 109 -4.53 -10.25 25.19
C GLN A 109 -5.40 -11.51 24.98
N PHE A 110 -5.48 -12.06 23.76
CA PHE A 110 -6.48 -13.08 23.40
C PHE A 110 -5.91 -14.44 22.95
N ASN A 111 -4.58 -14.62 22.82
CA ASN A 111 -3.92 -15.90 22.46
C ASN A 111 -4.35 -16.53 21.12
N GLU A 112 -4.91 -15.76 20.20
CA GLU A 112 -5.30 -16.26 18.89
C GLU A 112 -4.10 -16.27 17.89
N ALA A 113 -4.19 -17.04 16.79
CA ALA A 113 -3.17 -17.09 15.71
C ALA A 113 -3.21 -15.92 14.70
N PHE A 114 -2.09 -15.23 14.48
CA PHE A 114 -2.01 -14.02 13.64
C PHE A 114 -2.51 -14.23 12.19
N PRO A 115 -3.34 -13.34 11.64
CA PRO A 115 -3.98 -13.53 10.33
C PRO A 115 -3.03 -13.14 9.18
N PHE A 116 -1.96 -13.92 8.99
CA PHE A 116 -0.93 -13.67 7.97
C PHE A 116 -1.50 -13.52 6.55
N MET A 117 -2.53 -14.30 6.21
CA MET A 117 -3.15 -14.26 4.89
C MET A 117 -3.83 -12.91 4.62
N LEU A 118 -4.55 -12.37 5.60
CA LEU A 118 -5.21 -11.07 5.50
C LEU A 118 -4.20 -9.97 5.17
N PHE A 119 -3.13 -9.87 5.96
CA PHE A 119 -2.09 -8.85 5.76
C PHE A 119 -1.33 -9.04 4.44
N THR A 120 -1.14 -10.28 4.00
CA THR A 120 -0.53 -10.57 2.70
C THR A 120 -1.41 -10.07 1.56
N VAL A 121 -2.72 -10.34 1.60
CA VAL A 121 -3.67 -9.87 0.58
C VAL A 121 -3.77 -8.34 0.60
N LEU A 122 -3.88 -7.73 1.77
CA LEU A 122 -3.90 -6.27 1.94
C LEU A 122 -2.63 -5.64 1.32
N TRP A 123 -1.47 -6.25 1.57
CA TRP A 123 -0.18 -5.80 1.05
C TRP A 123 -0.10 -5.93 -0.46
N LEU A 124 -0.52 -7.05 -1.03
CA LEU A 124 -0.57 -7.24 -2.47
C LEU A 124 -1.50 -6.23 -3.16
N ASN A 125 -2.65 -5.91 -2.58
CA ASN A 125 -3.57 -4.92 -3.15
C ASN A 125 -2.99 -3.51 -3.15
N LEU A 126 -2.39 -3.06 -2.03
CA LEU A 126 -1.71 -1.76 -1.98
C LEU A 126 -0.48 -1.72 -2.89
N PHE A 127 0.22 -2.84 -3.02
CA PHE A 127 1.37 -2.99 -3.91
C PHE A 127 0.95 -2.84 -5.37
N ALA A 128 -0.15 -3.48 -5.77
CA ALA A 128 -0.75 -3.32 -7.09
C ALA A 128 -1.10 -1.86 -7.40
N ILE A 129 -1.78 -1.18 -6.48
CA ILE A 129 -2.12 0.26 -6.60
C ILE A 129 -0.84 1.08 -6.81
N SER A 130 0.18 0.83 -6.00
CA SER A 130 1.45 1.55 -6.05
C SER A 130 2.19 1.31 -7.36
N LEU A 131 2.24 0.06 -7.84
CA LEU A 131 2.84 -0.29 -9.13
C LEU A 131 2.19 0.40 -10.33
N ILE A 132 0.86 0.58 -10.29
CA ILE A 132 0.11 1.24 -11.36
C ILE A 132 0.30 2.76 -11.31
N LEU A 133 0.22 3.37 -10.12
CA LEU A 133 0.24 4.83 -9.97
C LEU A 133 1.65 5.43 -10.06
N LEU A 134 2.66 4.78 -9.48
CA LEU A 134 4.01 5.31 -9.38
C LEU A 134 4.61 5.77 -10.73
N PRO A 135 4.57 4.96 -11.82
CA PRO A 135 5.16 5.39 -13.09
C PRO A 135 4.38 6.54 -13.74
N ILE A 136 3.05 6.64 -13.52
CA ILE A 136 2.22 7.76 -14.00
C ILE A 136 2.61 9.05 -13.27
N MET A 137 2.76 8.98 -11.95
CA MET A 137 3.20 10.11 -11.13
C MET A 137 4.60 10.60 -11.51
N GLN A 138 5.54 9.67 -11.74
CA GLN A 138 6.90 10.00 -12.17
C GLN A 138 6.90 10.67 -13.55
N ALA A 139 6.13 10.14 -14.51
CA ALA A 139 6.02 10.73 -15.84
C ALA A 139 5.45 12.15 -15.81
N ARG A 140 4.47 12.40 -14.94
CA ARG A 140 3.91 13.75 -14.73
C ARG A 140 4.95 14.73 -14.18
N ARG A 141 5.81 14.29 -13.25
CA ARG A 141 6.88 15.13 -12.68
C ARG A 141 7.94 15.51 -13.72
N THR A 142 8.29 14.59 -14.62
CA THR A 142 9.23 14.89 -15.71
C THR A 142 8.63 15.80 -16.79
N ALA A 143 7.31 15.73 -17.00
CA ALA A 143 6.62 16.58 -17.98
C ALA A 143 6.68 18.07 -17.59
N SER A 144 6.57 18.39 -16.29
CA SER A 144 6.57 19.78 -15.81
C SER A 144 7.90 20.51 -16.01
N THR A 145 8.99 19.80 -16.32
CA THR A 145 10.31 20.41 -16.55
C THR A 145 10.59 20.74 -18.03
N THR A 146 9.73 20.31 -18.96
CA THR A 146 9.95 20.46 -20.41
C THR A 146 8.83 21.24 -21.08
N SER A 147 9.18 22.23 -21.91
CA SER A 147 8.25 23.09 -22.65
C SER A 147 7.33 22.28 -23.60
N PRO A 148 6.03 22.61 -23.69
CA PRO A 148 5.06 21.81 -24.45
C PRO A 148 5.22 22.01 -25.96
N GLN A 149 5.60 20.96 -26.69
CA GLN A 149 5.54 20.93 -28.15
C GLN A 149 4.23 20.26 -28.59
N THR A 150 3.27 21.09 -29.01
CA THR A 150 1.89 20.72 -29.33
C THR A 150 1.78 20.15 -30.73
N ASN A 151 1.55 18.84 -30.88
CA ASN A 151 1.02 18.22 -32.11
C ASN A 151 0.30 16.92 -31.73
N THR A 152 -1.00 16.99 -31.40
CA THR A 152 -1.82 15.82 -31.05
C THR A 152 -2.65 15.36 -32.25
N LEU A 153 -2.21 14.25 -32.85
CA LEU A 153 -2.95 13.46 -33.82
C LEU A 153 -4.06 12.66 -33.10
N LEU A 154 -5.30 12.88 -33.51
CA LEU A 154 -6.52 12.37 -32.88
C LEU A 154 -6.74 10.88 -33.26
N THR A 155 -6.61 9.95 -32.32
CA THR A 155 -6.96 8.52 -32.54
C THR A 155 -8.43 8.24 -32.23
N LYS A 156 -9.09 7.52 -33.14
CA LYS A 156 -10.54 7.21 -33.12
C LYS A 156 -10.93 6.29 -31.93
N PRO A 157 -12.00 6.58 -31.16
CA PRO A 157 -12.23 5.99 -29.82
C PRO A 157 -13.10 4.72 -29.73
N SER A 158 -13.56 4.10 -30.83
CA SER A 158 -14.69 3.14 -30.77
C SER A 158 -14.36 1.75 -30.21
N SER A 159 -13.19 1.16 -30.47
CA SER A 159 -12.86 -0.20 -29.99
C SER A 159 -12.57 -0.26 -28.49
N THR A 160 -12.11 0.86 -27.94
CA THR A 160 -11.67 1.00 -26.56
C THR A 160 -12.81 1.09 -25.54
N LEU A 161 -14.00 1.56 -25.97
CA LEU A 161 -15.18 1.68 -25.10
C LEU A 161 -15.73 0.29 -24.74
N PHE A 162 -15.73 -0.64 -25.71
CA PHE A 162 -16.12 -2.03 -25.50
C PHE A 162 -15.16 -2.77 -24.56
N ALA A 163 -13.85 -2.52 -24.64
CA ALA A 163 -12.88 -3.11 -23.73
C ALA A 163 -13.10 -2.66 -22.28
N SER A 164 -13.40 -1.38 -22.05
CA SER A 164 -13.69 -0.87 -20.70
C SER A 164 -15.01 -1.42 -20.13
N ILE A 165 -16.06 -1.50 -20.94
CA ILE A 165 -17.34 -2.07 -20.53
C ILE A 165 -17.18 -3.56 -20.20
N ALA A 166 -16.48 -4.31 -21.05
CA ALA A 166 -16.21 -5.72 -20.81
C ALA A 166 -15.44 -5.94 -19.50
N LEU A 167 -14.44 -5.09 -19.22
CA LEU A 167 -13.62 -5.18 -18.00
C LEU A 167 -14.42 -4.86 -16.73
N PHE A 168 -15.41 -3.97 -16.80
CA PHE A 168 -16.30 -3.63 -15.68
C PHE A 168 -17.39 -4.70 -15.46
N LEU A 169 -17.93 -5.26 -16.55
CA LEU A 169 -18.97 -6.28 -16.49
C LEU A 169 -18.42 -7.65 -16.06
N PHE A 170 -17.16 -7.96 -16.35
CA PHE A 170 -16.56 -9.25 -16.02
C PHE A 170 -16.68 -9.62 -14.52
N PRO A 171 -16.20 -8.81 -13.55
CA PRO A 171 -16.36 -9.15 -12.13
C PRO A 171 -17.84 -9.17 -11.68
N LEU A 172 -18.68 -8.30 -12.26
CA LEU A 172 -20.11 -8.28 -11.97
C LEU A 172 -20.81 -9.57 -12.41
N ILE A 173 -20.40 -10.15 -13.55
CA ILE A 173 -20.92 -11.42 -14.05
C ILE A 173 -20.57 -12.56 -13.09
N PHE A 174 -19.35 -12.60 -12.53
CA PHE A 174 -18.99 -13.63 -11.55
C PHE A 174 -19.79 -13.50 -10.24
N ILE A 175 -20.03 -12.27 -9.76
CA ILE A 175 -20.87 -12.03 -8.58
C ILE A 175 -22.31 -12.46 -8.85
N LEU A 176 -22.86 -12.12 -10.02
CA LEU A 176 -24.20 -12.54 -10.44
C LEU A 176 -24.32 -14.06 -10.56
N LEU A 177 -23.32 -14.73 -11.17
CA LEU A 177 -23.29 -16.19 -11.30
C LEU A 177 -23.25 -16.89 -9.95
N ASP A 178 -22.51 -16.34 -8.99
CA ASP A 178 -22.46 -16.84 -7.60
C ASP A 178 -23.79 -16.63 -6.87
N SER A 179 -24.38 -15.43 -6.99
CA SER A 179 -25.69 -15.13 -6.41
C SER A 179 -26.81 -15.99 -6.98
N MET A 180 -26.71 -16.43 -8.23
CA MET A 180 -27.67 -17.36 -8.85
C MET A 180 -27.43 -18.82 -8.46
N GLY A 181 -26.37 -19.12 -7.70
CA GLY A 181 -26.00 -20.48 -7.30
C GLY A 181 -25.50 -21.34 -8.47
N TRP A 182 -25.23 -20.74 -9.64
CA TRP A 182 -24.74 -21.47 -10.82
C TRP A 182 -23.29 -21.90 -10.66
N ILE A 183 -22.50 -21.08 -9.97
CA ILE A 183 -21.11 -21.36 -9.60
C ILE A 183 -21.03 -21.06 -8.11
N SER A 184 -20.39 -21.93 -7.33
CA SER A 184 -20.01 -21.56 -5.97
C SER A 184 -18.55 -21.11 -6.00
N LEU A 185 -18.33 -19.79 -6.01
CA LEU A 185 -16.98 -19.22 -5.97
C LEU A 185 -16.23 -19.72 -4.73
N ASN A 186 -16.95 -19.84 -3.61
CA ASN A 186 -16.42 -20.38 -2.36
C ASN A 186 -15.87 -21.81 -2.56
N ARG A 187 -16.66 -22.71 -3.17
CA ARG A 187 -16.22 -24.09 -3.46
C ARG A 187 -15.10 -24.16 -4.49
N PHE A 188 -15.08 -23.21 -5.44
CA PHE A 188 -14.09 -23.16 -6.49
C PHE A 188 -12.70 -22.76 -5.96
N PHE A 189 -12.65 -21.79 -5.04
CA PHE A 189 -11.40 -21.33 -4.43
C PHE A 189 -10.96 -22.16 -3.23
N ASN A 190 -11.90 -22.64 -2.42
CA ASN A 190 -11.59 -23.37 -1.18
C ASN A 190 -11.69 -24.90 -1.34
N GLY A 191 -12.09 -25.37 -2.51
CA GLY A 191 -12.28 -26.79 -2.77
C GLY A 191 -13.55 -27.35 -2.13
N PRO A 192 -13.78 -28.68 -2.25
CA PRO A 192 -14.96 -29.34 -1.69
C PRO A 192 -14.88 -29.51 -0.17
N ASN A 193 -13.69 -29.43 0.43
CA ASN A 193 -13.46 -29.60 1.86
C ASN A 193 -12.68 -28.39 2.40
N PRO A 194 -13.32 -27.48 3.16
CA PRO A 194 -12.71 -26.22 3.59
C PRO A 194 -11.57 -26.42 4.61
N GLU A 195 -11.49 -27.58 5.25
CA GLU A 195 -10.44 -27.85 6.24
C GLU A 195 -9.09 -28.24 5.63
N GLN A 196 -9.04 -28.52 4.32
CA GLN A 196 -7.81 -28.90 3.64
C GLN A 196 -7.31 -27.79 2.73
N PRO A 197 -6.00 -27.47 2.78
CA PRO A 197 -5.43 -26.46 1.90
C PRO A 197 -5.53 -26.92 0.43
N TYR A 198 -6.37 -26.21 -0.34
CA TYR A 198 -6.60 -26.51 -1.74
C TYR A 198 -5.63 -25.73 -2.64
N LEU A 199 -4.45 -26.31 -2.91
CA LEU A 199 -3.37 -25.69 -3.69
C LEU A 199 -3.84 -25.09 -5.01
N PHE A 200 -4.70 -25.80 -5.75
CA PHE A 200 -5.21 -25.32 -7.05
C PHE A 200 -5.99 -24.01 -6.90
N GLY A 201 -6.85 -23.92 -5.89
CA GLY A 201 -7.60 -22.70 -5.60
C GLY A 201 -6.71 -21.52 -5.21
N GLN A 202 -5.63 -21.77 -4.47
CA GLN A 202 -4.63 -20.74 -4.14
C GLN A 202 -3.89 -20.23 -5.37
N ILE A 203 -3.41 -21.13 -6.25
CA ILE A 203 -2.73 -20.76 -7.50
C ILE A 203 -3.68 -19.95 -8.39
N LEU A 204 -4.94 -20.40 -8.49
CA LEU A 204 -5.93 -19.73 -9.31
C LEU A 204 -6.32 -18.35 -8.76
N SER A 205 -6.46 -18.22 -7.44
CA SER A 205 -6.67 -16.93 -6.77
C SER A 205 -5.51 -15.97 -7.04
N LEU A 206 -4.27 -16.43 -6.89
CA LEU A 206 -3.07 -15.64 -7.22
C LEU A 206 -3.06 -15.24 -8.70
N ALA A 207 -3.37 -16.16 -9.61
CA ALA A 207 -3.46 -15.87 -11.04
C ALA A 207 -4.51 -14.79 -11.32
N LEU A 208 -5.71 -14.92 -10.76
CA LEU A 208 -6.79 -13.95 -10.93
C LEU A 208 -6.46 -12.58 -10.34
N ILE A 209 -5.77 -12.50 -9.20
CA ILE A 209 -5.30 -11.24 -8.62
C ILE A 209 -4.21 -10.60 -9.52
N SER A 210 -3.37 -11.41 -10.17
CA SER A 210 -2.29 -10.89 -11.03
C SER A 210 -2.79 -10.29 -12.36
N ILE A 211 -3.93 -10.75 -12.88
CA ILE A 211 -4.52 -10.25 -14.14
C ILE A 211 -4.80 -8.75 -14.12
N PRO A 212 -5.56 -8.17 -13.15
CA PRO A 212 -5.81 -6.74 -13.11
C PRO A 212 -4.53 -5.93 -12.91
N ILE A 213 -3.52 -6.47 -12.23
CA ILE A 213 -2.20 -5.82 -12.10
C ILE A 213 -1.55 -5.69 -13.49
N GLY A 214 -1.45 -6.80 -14.22
CA GLY A 214 -0.91 -6.82 -15.58
C GLY A 214 -1.69 -5.89 -16.52
N ALA A 215 -3.02 -5.91 -16.45
CA ALA A 215 -3.89 -5.05 -17.23
C ALA A 215 -3.67 -3.55 -16.91
N GLY A 216 -3.53 -3.20 -15.63
CA GLY A 216 -3.25 -1.84 -15.19
C GLY A 216 -1.89 -1.34 -15.68
N ILE A 217 -0.86 -2.18 -15.63
CA ILE A 217 0.48 -1.84 -16.16
C ILE A 217 0.43 -1.65 -17.67
N ILE A 218 -0.21 -2.55 -18.40
CA ILE A 218 -0.35 -2.47 -19.87
C ILE A 218 -1.14 -1.22 -20.26
N ALA A 219 -2.27 -0.95 -19.59
CA ALA A 219 -3.08 0.22 -19.84
C ALA A 219 -2.39 1.54 -19.45
N GLY A 220 -1.53 1.52 -18.43
CA GLY A 220 -0.77 2.71 -18.02
C GLY A 220 0.33 3.13 -19.02
N ARG A 221 0.87 2.19 -19.82
CA ARG A 221 2.02 2.46 -20.71
C ARG A 221 1.79 3.61 -21.70
N PRO A 222 0.67 3.69 -22.45
CA PRO A 222 0.42 4.82 -23.35
C PRO A 222 0.33 6.17 -22.63
N ILE A 223 -0.29 6.20 -21.45
CA ILE A 223 -0.41 7.39 -20.61
C ILE A 223 0.99 7.88 -20.21
N ILE A 224 1.84 6.98 -19.73
CA ILE A 224 3.22 7.28 -19.33
C ILE A 224 4.02 7.85 -20.50
N HIS A 225 3.91 7.24 -21.69
CA HIS A 225 4.61 7.73 -22.89
C HIS A 225 4.16 9.13 -23.29
N THR A 226 2.86 9.39 -23.29
CA THR A 226 2.33 10.72 -23.63
C THR A 226 2.69 11.78 -22.60
N LEU A 227 2.62 11.46 -21.31
CA LEU A 227 3.06 12.37 -20.24
C LEU A 227 4.55 12.70 -20.38
N ARG A 228 5.41 11.70 -20.62
CA ARG A 228 6.85 11.93 -20.84
C ARG A 228 7.15 12.81 -22.06
N ALA A 229 6.28 12.80 -23.07
CA ALA A 229 6.37 13.67 -24.23
C ALA A 229 5.79 15.09 -23.98
N GLY A 230 5.42 15.43 -22.75
CA GLY A 230 4.79 16.71 -22.40
C GLY A 230 3.30 16.80 -22.77
N GLY A 231 2.68 15.68 -23.12
CA GLY A 231 1.25 15.61 -23.43
C GLY A 231 0.35 15.59 -22.19
N SER A 232 -0.97 15.63 -22.42
CA SER A 232 -1.98 15.57 -21.36
C SER A 232 -2.33 14.13 -20.97
N LEU A 233 -2.66 13.94 -19.70
CA LEU A 233 -3.21 12.68 -19.14
C LEU A 233 -4.47 12.21 -19.89
N PHE A 234 -5.25 13.14 -20.44
CA PHE A 234 -6.50 12.88 -21.16
C PHE A 234 -6.32 12.50 -22.64
N ALA A 235 -5.08 12.38 -23.13
CA ALA A 235 -4.83 11.94 -24.50
C ALA A 235 -5.32 10.50 -24.77
N HIS A 236 -5.40 9.67 -23.71
CA HIS A 236 -5.80 8.26 -23.79
C HIS A 236 -6.96 7.96 -22.82
N PRO A 237 -8.18 8.49 -23.07
CA PRO A 237 -9.28 8.42 -22.11
C PRO A 237 -9.66 6.99 -21.74
N ALA A 238 -9.61 6.06 -22.69
CA ALA A 238 -9.96 4.66 -22.43
C ALA A 238 -8.95 3.94 -21.53
N HIS A 239 -7.66 4.11 -21.80
CA HIS A 239 -6.60 3.58 -20.95
C HIS A 239 -6.69 4.14 -19.53
N LEU A 240 -7.03 5.43 -19.42
CA LEU A 240 -7.26 6.07 -18.13
C LEU A 240 -8.47 5.50 -17.40
N VAL A 241 -9.59 5.24 -18.08
CA VAL A 241 -10.76 4.59 -17.47
C VAL A 241 -10.40 3.18 -16.99
N ILE A 242 -9.67 2.38 -17.78
CA ILE A 242 -9.23 1.04 -17.38
C ILE A 242 -8.38 1.11 -16.10
N VAL A 243 -7.37 1.99 -16.08
CA VAL A 243 -6.52 2.21 -14.90
C VAL A 243 -7.36 2.64 -13.70
N PHE A 244 -8.27 3.59 -13.88
CA PHE A 244 -9.14 4.09 -12.82
C PHE A 244 -10.05 3.00 -12.24
N VAL A 245 -10.69 2.18 -13.09
CA VAL A 245 -11.53 1.05 -12.67
C VAL A 245 -10.72 0.04 -11.86
N ILE A 246 -9.53 -0.33 -12.34
CA ILE A 246 -8.64 -1.27 -11.65
C ILE A 246 -8.25 -0.72 -10.27
N LEU A 247 -7.84 0.55 -10.20
CA LEU A 247 -7.50 1.20 -8.94
C LEU A 247 -8.68 1.29 -7.98
N PHE A 248 -9.87 1.58 -8.50
CA PHE A 248 -11.10 1.62 -7.71
C PHE A 248 -11.41 0.26 -7.10
N LEU A 249 -11.34 -0.83 -7.89
CA LEU A 249 -11.57 -2.19 -7.40
C LEU A 249 -10.57 -2.59 -6.31
N PHE A 250 -9.27 -2.31 -6.51
CA PHE A 250 -8.26 -2.57 -5.48
C PHE A 250 -8.51 -1.75 -4.21
N THR A 251 -8.91 -0.49 -4.34
CA THR A 251 -9.22 0.37 -3.19
C THR A 251 -10.44 -0.13 -2.43
N MET A 252 -11.50 -0.53 -3.14
CA MET A 252 -12.69 -1.13 -2.53
C MET A 252 -12.36 -2.45 -1.83
N SER A 253 -11.49 -3.29 -2.40
CA SER A 253 -11.02 -4.51 -1.76
C SER A 253 -10.27 -4.22 -0.46
N VAL A 254 -9.33 -3.27 -0.47
CA VAL A 254 -8.61 -2.83 0.74
C VAL A 254 -9.57 -2.29 1.81
N ALA A 255 -10.49 -1.41 1.42
CA ALA A 255 -11.47 -0.83 2.34
C ALA A 255 -12.40 -1.90 2.93
N GLY A 256 -12.84 -2.86 2.12
CA GLY A 256 -13.65 -3.99 2.57
C GLY A 256 -12.91 -4.86 3.59
N LEU A 257 -11.66 -5.22 3.32
CA LEU A 257 -10.84 -6.01 4.25
C LEU A 257 -10.59 -5.27 5.58
N ILE A 258 -10.37 -3.94 5.52
CA ILE A 258 -10.20 -3.14 6.75
C ILE A 258 -11.51 -3.05 7.52
N ALA A 259 -12.64 -2.84 6.85
CA ALA A 259 -13.95 -2.71 7.50
C ALA A 259 -14.37 -4.02 8.18
N ASP A 260 -14.18 -5.15 7.51
CA ASP A 260 -14.45 -6.48 8.02
C ASP A 260 -13.65 -6.78 9.31
N GLN A 261 -12.38 -6.37 9.31
CA GLN A 261 -11.45 -6.68 10.39
C GLN A 261 -11.36 -5.55 11.44
N TRP A 262 -12.14 -4.48 11.28
CA TRP A 262 -12.07 -3.29 12.14
C TRP A 262 -12.38 -3.60 13.60
N SER A 263 -13.38 -4.45 13.85
CA SER A 263 -13.75 -4.89 15.21
C SER A 263 -12.58 -5.61 15.90
N CYS A 264 -11.83 -6.40 15.15
CA CYS A 264 -10.64 -7.11 15.64
C CYS A 264 -9.47 -6.17 15.91
N PHE A 265 -9.26 -5.19 15.03
CA PHE A 265 -8.31 -4.10 15.26
C PHE A 265 -8.65 -3.25 16.48
N MET A 266 -9.89 -3.26 16.94
CA MET A 266 -10.31 -2.57 18.18
C MET A 266 -10.29 -3.48 19.42
N GLY A 267 -9.94 -4.75 19.28
CA GLY A 267 -9.80 -5.70 20.39
C GLY A 267 -11.14 -6.21 20.93
N VAL A 268 -12.18 -6.23 20.09
CA VAL A 268 -13.45 -6.89 20.42
C VAL A 268 -13.25 -8.41 20.44
N GLN A 269 -13.78 -9.10 21.44
CA GLN A 269 -13.75 -10.56 21.50
C GLN A 269 -14.73 -11.16 20.47
N PHE A 270 -14.31 -12.22 19.76
CA PHE A 270 -15.09 -12.92 18.72
C PHE A 270 -15.39 -12.06 17.49
N CYS A 271 -14.41 -11.94 16.58
CA CYS A 271 -14.54 -11.17 15.34
C CYS A 271 -14.87 -12.01 14.10
N ASP A 272 -15.44 -13.20 14.30
CA ASP A 272 -15.78 -14.11 13.19
C ASP A 272 -17.06 -13.67 12.45
#